data_AF-A0A355GJT3-F1
#
_entry.id   AF-A0A355GJT3-F1
#
_cell.length_a   1.000
_cell.length_b   1.000
_cell.length_c   1.000
_cell.angle_alpha   90.00
_cell.angle_beta   90.00
_cell.angle_gamma   90.00
#
_symmetry.space_group_name_H-M   'P 1'
#
loop_
_entity.id
_entity.type
_entity.pdbx_description
1 polymer ?
#
loop_
_entity_poly.entity_id
_entity_poly.type
_entity_poly.pdbx_seq_one_letter_code
_entity_poly.pdbx_strand_id
1 'polypeptide(L)'
;VAQVVRLAMDFRKEFHRDVVIDMYCYRRRGHNEGDEPAFTQPLMYDIINKRPSVRDSFLQRMLERKSVTKEDGDRLQDESVSHLESELAAARVEN
;
A
#
# COMPACT_ATOMS: atom_id res chain seq x y z
N VAL A 1 -7.70 6.27 -6.85
CA VAL A 1 -7.22 7.12 -5.73
C VAL A 1 -6.67 8.46 -6.21
N ALA A 2 -5.53 8.52 -6.92
CA ALA A 2 -4.91 9.80 -7.30
C ALA A 2 -5.83 10.79 -8.04
N GLN A 3 -6.68 10.33 -8.96
CA GLN A 3 -7.66 11.18 -9.64
C GLN A 3 -8.72 11.75 -8.67
N VAL A 4 -9.24 10.93 -7.75
CA VAL A 4 -10.22 11.35 -6.74
C VAL A 4 -9.59 12.34 -5.76
N VAL A 5 -8.32 12.16 -5.41
CA VAL A 5 -7.57 13.13 -4.59
C VAL A 5 -7.47 14.48 -5.30
N ARG A 6 -7.12 14.51 -6.60
CA ARG A 6 -7.08 15.78 -7.36
C ARG A 6 -8.44 16.47 -7.36
N LEU A 7 -9.51 15.72 -7.66
CA LEU A 7 -10.88 16.25 -7.63
C LEU A 7 -11.28 16.79 -6.25
N ALA A 8 -10.95 16.07 -5.18
CA ALA A 8 -11.23 16.51 -3.82
C ALA A 8 -10.49 17.81 -3.47
N MET A 9 -9.24 17.94 -3.91
CA MET A 9 -8.45 19.17 -3.72
C MET A 9 -9.00 20.33 -4.54
N ASP A 10 -9.41 20.08 -5.79
CA ASP A 10 -10.04 21.09 -6.64
C ASP A 10 -11.36 21.58 -6.05
N PHE A 11 -12.22 20.66 -5.57
CA PHE A 11 -13.46 21.00 -4.87
C PHE A 11 -13.19 21.82 -3.60
N ARG A 12 -12.24 21.39 -2.76
CA ARG A 12 -11.89 22.13 -1.54
C ARG A 12 -11.37 23.53 -1.84
N LYS A 13 -10.60 23.69 -2.92
CA LYS A 13 -10.08 24.99 -3.36
C LYS A 13 -11.19 25.91 -3.85
N GLU A 14 -12.11 25.39 -4.65
CA GLU A 14 -13.19 26.18 -5.27
C GLU A 14 -14.27 26.59 -4.25
N PHE A 15 -14.73 25.63 -3.44
CA PHE A 15 -15.90 25.83 -2.59
C PHE A 15 -15.58 26.07 -1.12
N HIS A 16 -14.31 25.89 -0.72
CA HIS A 16 -13.86 26.03 0.67
C HIS A 16 -14.69 25.19 1.66
N ARG A 17 -15.08 23.98 1.24
CA ARG A 17 -15.83 23.01 2.04
C ARG A 17 -15.00 21.75 2.28
N ASP A 18 -15.33 21.06 3.35
CA ASP A 18 -14.74 19.76 3.68
C ASP A 18 -15.14 18.71 2.65
N VAL A 19 -14.22 17.78 2.38
CA VAL A 19 -14.41 16.65 1.47
C VAL A 19 -13.97 15.38 2.17
N VAL A 20 -14.77 14.33 2.04
CA VAL A 20 -14.44 12.99 2.51
C VAL A 20 -14.18 12.10 1.31
N ILE A 21 -13.06 11.36 1.35
CA ILE A 21 -12.77 10.29 0.40
C ILE A 21 -12.98 8.97 1.13
N ASP A 22 -14.05 8.27 0.78
CA ASP A 22 -14.26 6.89 1.23
C ASP A 22 -13.38 5.94 0.38
N MET A 23 -12.26 5.50 0.96
CA MET A 23 -11.30 4.64 0.29
C MET A 23 -11.56 3.17 0.65
N TYR A 24 -12.23 2.47 -0.24
CA TYR A 24 -12.44 1.03 -0.12
C TYR A 24 -11.11 0.28 -0.25
N CYS A 25 -10.76 -0.44 0.81
CA CYS A 25 -9.54 -1.24 0.90
C CYS A 25 -9.79 -2.54 1.68
N TYR A 26 -8.73 -3.29 1.96
CA TYR A 26 -8.77 -4.48 2.80
C TYR A 26 -7.63 -4.44 3.82
N ARG A 27 -7.83 -5.12 4.96
CA ARG A 27 -6.78 -5.34 5.96
C ARG A 27 -6.16 -6.71 5.72
N ARG A 28 -4.85 -6.75 5.46
CA ARG A 28 -4.17 -7.99 5.07
C ARG A 28 -3.94 -8.97 6.22
N ARG A 29 -3.77 -8.45 7.44
CA ARG A 29 -3.59 -9.21 8.69
C ARG A 29 -4.75 -8.95 9.63
N GLY A 30 -4.72 -9.53 10.84
CA GLY A 30 -5.68 -9.27 11.91
C GLY A 30 -5.74 -7.80 12.35
N HIS A 31 -6.45 -7.51 13.44
CA HIS A 31 -6.53 -6.13 13.94
C HIS A 31 -5.15 -5.60 14.32
N ASN A 32 -4.31 -6.48 14.88
CA ASN A 32 -2.85 -6.35 14.89
C ASN A 32 -2.20 -7.54 14.14
N GLU A 33 -0.87 -7.53 14.01
CA GLU A 33 -0.10 -8.54 13.28
C GLU A 33 -0.11 -9.94 13.90
N GLY A 34 -0.36 -10.05 15.21
CA GLY A 34 -0.43 -11.32 15.94
C GLY A 34 -1.84 -11.90 16.04
N ASP A 35 -2.87 -11.14 15.66
CA ASP A 35 -4.26 -11.61 15.68
C ASP A 35 -4.56 -12.55 14.52
N GLU A 36 -5.36 -13.58 14.79
CA GLU A 36 -5.93 -14.48 13.78
C GLU A 36 -7.36 -14.04 13.40
N PRO A 37 -7.55 -13.36 12.25
CA PRO A 37 -8.84 -12.84 11.86
C PRO A 37 -9.81 -13.89 11.30
N ALA A 38 -9.33 -15.05 10.85
CA ALA A 38 -10.19 -16.10 10.31
C ALA A 38 -11.16 -16.67 11.36
N PHE A 39 -10.89 -16.50 12.66
CA PHE A 39 -11.80 -16.90 13.72
C PHE A 39 -13.15 -16.19 13.67
N THR A 40 -13.20 -14.95 13.14
CA THR A 40 -14.43 -14.15 13.12
C THR A 40 -14.82 -13.65 11.72
N GLN A 41 -13.88 -13.61 10.77
CA GLN A 41 -14.16 -13.24 9.36
C GLN A 41 -13.55 -14.23 8.35
N PRO A 42 -13.83 -15.55 8.43
CA PRO A 42 -13.15 -16.57 7.63
C PRO A 42 -13.30 -16.36 6.12
N LEU A 43 -14.53 -16.13 5.62
CA LEU A 43 -14.79 -15.96 4.19
C LEU A 43 -14.08 -14.74 3.60
N MET A 44 -14.01 -13.64 4.36
CA MET A 44 -13.36 -12.42 3.91
C MET A 44 -11.85 -12.63 3.76
N TYR A 45 -11.21 -13.27 4.75
CA TYR A 45 -9.78 -13.53 4.70
C TYR A 45 -9.41 -14.61 3.68
N ASP A 46 -10.31 -15.56 3.41
CA ASP A 46 -10.12 -16.54 2.33
C ASP A 46 -10.06 -15.86 0.95
N ILE A 47 -10.85 -14.80 0.75
CA ILE A 47 -10.80 -13.97 -0.47
C ILE A 47 -9.54 -13.09 -0.49
N ILE A 48 -9.18 -12.46 0.64
CA ILE A 48 -8.01 -11.57 0.73
C ILE A 48 -6.72 -12.35 0.47
N ASN A 49 -6.58 -13.55 1.04
CA ASN A 49 -5.37 -14.39 0.93
C ASN A 49 -5.12 -14.87 -0.50
N LYS A 50 -6.17 -15.04 -1.31
CA LYS A 50 -6.07 -15.43 -2.72
C LYS A 50 -5.71 -14.26 -3.65
N ARG A 51 -5.70 -13.02 -3.16
CA ARG A 51 -5.40 -11.83 -3.97
C ARG A 51 -3.91 -11.48 -3.94
N PRO A 52 -3.33 -11.08 -5.09
CA PRO A 52 -2.02 -10.41 -5.08
C PRO A 52 -2.08 -9.12 -4.24
N SER A 53 -0.92 -8.69 -3.72
CA SER A 53 -0.88 -7.42 -2.99
C SER A 53 -1.24 -6.25 -3.92
N VAL A 54 -1.65 -5.12 -3.33
CA VAL A 54 -1.93 -3.91 -4.12
C VAL A 54 -0.68 -3.47 -4.90
N ARG A 55 0.51 -3.61 -4.31
CA ARG A 55 1.79 -3.32 -4.95
C ARG A 55 2.01 -4.20 -6.18
N ASP A 56 1.90 -5.51 -6.02
CA ASP A 56 2.16 -6.47 -7.10
C ASP A 56 1.16 -6.29 -8.25
N SER A 57 -0.12 -6.09 -7.91
CA SER A 57 -1.18 -5.82 -8.89
C SER A 57 -0.90 -4.54 -9.69
N PHE A 58 -0.40 -3.49 -9.03
CA PHE A 58 -0.07 -2.24 -9.69
C PHE A 58 1.19 -2.38 -10.55
N LEU A 59 2.24 -3.04 -10.04
CA LEU A 59 3.47 -3.31 -10.78
C LEU A 59 3.17 -4.13 -12.05
N GLN A 60 2.39 -5.20 -11.94
CA GLN A 60 1.97 -6.00 -13.09
C GLN A 60 1.31 -5.14 -14.17
N ARG A 61 0.38 -4.26 -13.78
CA ARG A 61 -0.28 -3.35 -14.73
C ARG A 61 0.68 -2.35 -15.38
N MET A 62 1.74 -1.93 -14.68
CA MET A 62 2.78 -1.05 -15.22
C MET A 62 3.70 -1.79 -16.20
N LEU A 63 4.01 -3.05 -15.93
CA LEU A 63 4.76 -3.95 -16.82
C LEU A 63 3.97 -4.22 -18.12
N GLU A 64 2.66 -4.52 -18.01
CA GLU A 64 1.76 -4.71 -19.16
C GLU A 64 1.70 -3.45 -20.05
N ARG A 65 1.78 -2.27 -19.44
CA ARG A 65 1.85 -0.97 -20.14
C ARG A 65 3.26 -0.62 -20.63
N LYS A 66 4.25 -1.48 -20.39
CA LYS A 66 5.67 -1.27 -20.73
C LYS A 66 6.20 0.08 -20.23
N SER A 67 5.67 0.57 -19.11
CA SER A 67 6.05 1.86 -18.54
C SER A 67 7.22 1.73 -17.56
N VAL A 68 7.48 0.52 -17.07
CA VAL A 68 8.60 0.13 -16.21
C VAL A 68 9.03 -1.29 -16.58
N THR A 69 10.22 -1.68 -16.16
CA THR A 69 10.71 -3.06 -16.19
C THR A 69 10.51 -3.76 -14.84
N LYS A 70 10.73 -5.08 -14.79
CA LYS A 70 10.65 -5.81 -13.52
C LYS A 70 11.82 -5.40 -12.62
N GLU A 71 12.98 -5.25 -13.22
CA GLU A 71 14.23 -4.83 -12.60
C GLU A 71 14.08 -3.45 -11.95
N ASP A 72 13.31 -2.53 -12.56
CA ASP A 72 12.98 -1.25 -11.93
C ASP A 72 12.19 -1.42 -10.63
N GLY A 73 11.22 -2.34 -10.62
CA GLY A 73 10.41 -2.63 -9.44
C GLY A 73 11.20 -3.29 -8.32
N ASP A 74 12.04 -4.27 -8.67
CA ASP A 74 12.89 -4.99 -7.72
C ASP A 74 13.95 -4.03 -7.13
N ARG A 75 14.60 -3.21 -7.97
CA ARG A 75 15.56 -2.19 -7.51
C ARG A 75 14.95 -1.22 -6.50
N LEU A 76 13.73 -0.70 -6.76
CA LEU A 76 13.07 0.22 -5.82
C LEU A 76 12.71 -0.46 -4.48
N GLN A 77 12.40 -1.75 -4.51
CA GLN A 77 12.17 -2.51 -3.28
C GLN A 77 13.46 -2.67 -2.48
N ASP A 78 14.55 -3.06 -3.15
CA ASP A 78 15.84 -3.28 -2.51
C ASP A 78 16.42 -1.97 -1.93
N GLU A 79 16.31 -0.86 -2.66
CA GLU A 79 16.70 0.47 -2.18
C GLU A 79 15.93 0.86 -0.90
N SER A 80 14.62 0.61 -0.87
CA SER A 80 13.77 0.91 0.29
C SER A 80 14.15 0.04 1.50
N VAL A 81 14.36 -1.26 1.30
CA VAL A 81 14.77 -2.17 2.37
C VAL A 81 16.16 -1.80 2.90
N SER A 82 17.13 -1.57 2.02
CA SER A 82 18.49 -1.21 2.40
C SER A 82 18.52 0.09 3.21
N HIS A 83 17.71 1.07 2.85
CA HIS A 83 17.58 2.31 3.64
C HIS A 83 17.02 2.04 5.05
N LEU A 84 15.96 1.24 5.17
CA LEU A 84 15.40 0.91 6.49
C LEU A 84 16.40 0.10 7.35
N GLU A 85 17.19 -0.78 6.73
CA GLU A 85 18.25 -1.52 7.43
C GLU A 85 19.37 -0.60 7.92
N SER A 86 19.78 0.40 7.12
CA SER A 86 20.80 1.36 7.54
C SER A 86 20.33 2.22 8.72
N GLU A 87 19.09 2.70 8.69
CA GLU A 87 18.51 3.47 9.78
C GLU A 87 18.37 2.62 11.06
N LEU A 88 17.94 1.37 10.92
CA LEU A 88 17.85 0.44 12.05
C LEU A 88 19.23 0.16 12.66
N ALA A 89 20.27 0.00 11.83
CA ALA A 89 21.63 -0.20 12.31
C ALA A 89 22.15 1.03 13.08
N ALA A 90 21.91 2.24 12.56
CA ALA A 90 22.29 3.47 13.25
C ALA A 90 21.60 3.60 14.62
N ALA A 91 20.28 3.37 14.69
CA ALA A 91 19.52 3.46 15.94
C ALA A 91 19.94 2.42 17.00
N ARG A 92 20.51 1.29 16.58
CA ARG A 92 21.03 0.25 17.49
C ARG A 92 22.41 0.58 18.06
N VAL A 93 23.19 1.40 17.37
CA VAL A 93 24.52 1.84 17.84
C VAL A 93 24.40 2.96 18.88
N GLU A 94 23.32 3.74 18.83
CA GLU A 94 23.05 4.84 19.78
C GLU A 94 22.48 4.38 21.14
N ASN A 95 22.07 3.11 21.28
CA ASN A 95 21.61 2.50 22.53
C ASN A 95 22.69 1.63 23.17
#